data_AF-A0A0G1IMQ2-F1
#
_entry.id   AF-A0A0G1IMQ2-F1
#
_cell.length_a   1.000
_cell.length_b   1.000
_cell.length_c   1.000
_cell.angle_alpha   90.00
_cell.angle_beta   90.00
_cell.angle_gamma   90.00
#
_symmetry.space_group_name_H-M   'P 1'
#
loop_
_entity.id
_entity.type
_entity.pdbx_description
1 polymer ?
#
loop_
_entity_poly.entity_id
_entity_poly.type
_entity_poly.pdbx_seq_one_letter_code
_entity_poly.pdbx_strand_id
1 'polypeptide(L)'
;MKVLNKKYRNIDATTNVLSFPFHDPVQSGNVPFVESPDDVLRLGDIVVSFPQARAMAIKENKLIDDVIIFLALHGLDHLMGKHHD
;
A
#
# COMPACT_ATOMS: atom_id res chain seq x y z
N MET A 1 5.13 8.43 -6.66
CA MET A 1 5.35 7.73 -5.38
C MET A 1 5.96 8.63 -4.29
N LYS A 2 7.13 9.27 -4.50
CA LYS A 2 7.76 10.17 -3.51
C LYS A 2 6.80 11.21 -2.90
N VAL A 3 5.97 11.87 -3.72
CA VAL A 3 4.95 12.84 -3.26
C VAL A 3 3.93 12.20 -2.29
N LEU A 4 3.45 10.99 -2.59
CA LEU A 4 2.51 10.27 -1.71
C LEU A 4 3.19 9.87 -0.41
N ASN A 5 4.42 9.35 -0.49
CA ASN A 5 5.18 8.94 0.70
C ASN A 5 5.45 10.13 1.63
N LYS A 6 5.77 11.29 1.05
CA LYS A 6 5.94 12.52 1.82
C LYS A 6 4.62 13.00 2.42
N LYS A 7 3.52 12.97 1.66
CA LYS A 7 2.21 13.45 2.12
C LYS A 7 1.64 12.61 3.26
N TYR A 8 1.71 11.29 3.14
CA TYR A 8 0.99 10.38 4.04
C TYR A 8 1.88 9.72 5.11
N ARG A 9 3.20 9.63 4.90
CA ARG A 9 4.16 9.07 5.87
C ARG A 9 5.20 10.08 6.35
N ASN A 10 5.17 11.31 5.86
CA ASN A 10 6.19 12.35 6.10
C ASN A 10 7.63 11.99 5.68
N ILE A 11 7.80 10.94 4.85
CA ILE A 11 9.11 10.47 4.38
C ILE A 11 9.38 11.05 3.00
N ASP A 12 10.41 11.90 2.86
CA ASP A 12 10.79 12.51 1.58
C ASP A 12 11.64 11.59 0.69
N ALA A 13 11.18 10.36 0.50
CA ALA A 13 11.84 9.36 -0.34
C ALA A 13 10.82 8.59 -1.19
N THR A 14 11.28 7.96 -2.27
CA THR A 14 10.43 7.03 -3.03
C THR A 14 10.29 5.69 -2.29
N THR A 15 9.28 4.91 -2.62
CA THR A 15 9.08 3.54 -2.12
C THR A 15 8.52 2.67 -3.25
N ASN A 16 8.42 1.36 -3.03
CA ASN A 16 7.92 0.42 -4.02
C ASN A 16 6.38 0.29 -3.94
N VAL A 17 5.83 0.30 -2.73
CA VAL A 17 4.40 0.17 -2.45
C VAL A 17 3.98 1.02 -1.25
N LEU A 18 2.73 1.48 -1.25
CA LEU A 18 2.04 2.10 -0.12
C LEU A 18 0.66 1.44 0.03
N SER A 19 0.24 1.24 1.27
CA SER A 19 -1.09 0.72 1.62
C SER A 19 -1.85 1.78 2.42
N PHE A 20 -3.12 1.99 2.08
CA PHE A 20 -4.00 2.98 2.68
C PHE A 20 -5.24 2.29 3.24
N PRO A 21 -5.22 1.84 4.51
CA PRO A 21 -6.37 1.18 5.12
C PRO A 21 -7.53 2.16 5.29
N PHE A 22 -8.76 1.70 5.02
CA PHE A 22 -9.97 2.48 5.33
C PHE A 22 -10.31 2.41 6.82
N HIS A 23 -9.94 1.33 7.47
CA HIS A 23 -10.13 1.09 8.90
C HIS A 23 -8.78 1.11 9.61
N ASP A 24 -8.37 2.30 10.06
CA ASP A 24 -7.15 2.45 10.84
C ASP A 24 -7.50 2.74 12.31
N PRO A 25 -7.19 1.83 13.26
CA PRO A 25 -7.49 2.04 14.68
C PRO A 25 -6.78 3.28 15.27
N VAL A 26 -5.73 3.78 14.63
CA VAL A 26 -4.91 4.91 15.11
C VAL A 26 -5.48 6.28 14.66
N GLN A 27 -6.37 6.32 13.66
CA GLN A 27 -7.01 7.56 13.21
C GLN A 27 -8.24 7.91 14.04
N SER A 28 -8.06 8.08 15.35
CA SER A 28 -9.13 8.39 16.32
C SER A 28 -9.68 9.84 16.24
N GLY A 29 -9.65 10.48 15.07
CA GLY A 29 -10.01 11.90 14.95
C GLY A 29 -10.58 12.37 13.59
N ASN A 30 -10.67 11.49 12.59
CA ASN A 30 -11.30 11.83 11.32
C ASN A 30 -12.74 11.30 11.28
N VAL A 31 -13.62 12.08 10.64
CA VAL A 31 -15.01 11.72 10.38
C VAL A 31 -15.06 10.27 9.88
N PRO A 32 -15.81 9.36 10.52
CA PRO A 32 -15.82 7.97 10.10
C PRO A 32 -16.26 7.91 8.64
N PHE A 33 -15.47 7.20 7.83
CA PHE A 33 -15.86 6.90 6.46
C PHE A 33 -17.24 6.22 6.52
N VAL A 34 -18.23 6.77 5.82
CA VAL A 34 -19.57 6.16 5.78
C VAL A 34 -19.45 4.85 5.00
N GLU A 35 -19.54 3.74 5.72
CA GLU A 35 -19.54 2.42 5.10
C GLU A 35 -20.78 2.26 4.22
N SER A 36 -20.61 1.58 3.09
CA SER A 36 -21.75 1.19 2.27
C SER A 36 -22.58 0.15 3.06
N PRO A 37 -23.91 0.18 2.98
CA PRO A 37 -24.78 -0.71 3.73
C PRO A 37 -24.87 -2.12 3.12
N ASP A 38 -23.86 -2.52 2.34
CA ASP A 38 -23.86 -3.74 1.52
C ASP A 38 -23.16 -4.94 2.18
N ASP A 39 -22.80 -4.81 3.47
CA ASP A 39 -22.06 -5.82 4.24
C ASP A 39 -20.72 -6.24 3.60
N VAL A 40 -20.16 -5.41 2.70
CA VAL A 40 -18.87 -5.67 2.05
C VAL A 40 -17.74 -4.96 2.79
N LEU A 41 -16.85 -5.75 3.39
CA LEU A 41 -15.61 -5.23 3.98
C LEU A 41 -14.68 -4.71 2.89
N ARG A 42 -14.36 -3.41 2.96
CA ARG A 42 -13.39 -2.74 2.07
C ARG A 42 -12.13 -2.43 2.87
N LEU A 43 -11.05 -3.14 2.57
CA LEU A 43 -9.80 -3.03 3.34
C LEU A 43 -9.07 -1.70 3.10
N GLY A 44 -9.16 -1.17 1.88
CA GLY A 44 -8.48 0.06 1.48
C GLY A 44 -7.79 -0.05 0.14
N ASP A 45 -6.80 0.81 -0.09
CA ASP A 45 -6.10 0.92 -1.36
C ASP A 45 -4.64 0.46 -1.27
N ILE A 46 -4.14 -0.17 -2.34
CA ILE A 46 -2.72 -0.50 -2.52
C ILE A 46 -2.21 0.25 -3.75
N VAL A 47 -1.16 1.03 -3.57
CA VAL A 47 -0.53 1.80 -4.65
C VAL A 47 0.88 1.26 -4.90
N VAL A 48 1.08 0.67 -6.07
CA VAL A 48 2.39 0.14 -6.51
C VAL A 48 3.07 1.12 -7.45
N SER A 49 4.35 1.42 -7.20
CA SER A 49 5.16 2.26 -8.08
C SER A 49 5.77 1.42 -9.19
N PHE A 50 5.14 1.41 -10.37
CA PHE A 50 5.60 0.61 -11.52
C PHE A 50 7.08 0.85 -11.89
N PRO A 51 7.63 2.09 -11.92
CA PRO A 51 9.06 2.28 -12.23
C PRO A 51 10.00 1.60 -11.22
N GLN A 52 9.59 1.51 -9.96
CA GLN A 52 10.36 0.88 -8.87
C GLN A 52 10.21 -0.63 -8.92
N ALA A 53 9.00 -1.14 -9.18
CA ALA A 53 8.78 -2.56 -9.45
C ALA A 53 9.65 -3.03 -10.63
N ARG A 54 9.72 -2.24 -11.72
CA ARG A 54 10.60 -2.55 -12.87
C ARG A 54 12.08 -2.52 -12.50
N ALA A 55 12.52 -1.52 -11.72
CA ALA A 55 13.91 -1.45 -11.26
C ALA A 55 14.28 -2.66 -10.37
N MET A 56 13.36 -3.08 -9.50
CA MET A 56 13.50 -4.29 -8.67
C MET A 56 13.56 -5.56 -9.52
N ALA A 57 12.66 -5.70 -10.50
CA ALA A 57 12.63 -6.86 -11.40
C ALA A 57 13.95 -7.02 -12.16
N ILE A 58 14.51 -5.92 -12.69
CA ILE A 58 15.82 -5.92 -13.36
C ILE A 58 16.94 -6.29 -12.39
N LYS A 59 16.96 -5.67 -11.19
CA LYS A 59 17.99 -5.90 -10.18
C LYS A 59 18.00 -7.34 -9.67
N GLU A 60 16.83 -7.94 -9.50
CA GLU A 60 16.66 -9.27 -8.94
C GLU A 60 16.55 -10.37 -10.00
N ASN A 61 16.64 -10.02 -11.30
CA ASN A 61 16.45 -10.94 -12.42
C ASN A 61 15.13 -11.73 -12.31
N LYS A 62 14.04 -11.04 -12.02
CA LYS A 62 12.68 -11.59 -11.90
C LYS A 62 11.77 -11.07 -13.00
N LEU A 63 10.69 -11.79 -13.27
CA LEU A 63 9.62 -11.28 -14.12
C LEU A 63 8.92 -10.10 -13.44
N ILE A 64 8.51 -9.11 -14.22
CA ILE A 64 7.82 -7.93 -13.70
C ILE A 64 6.49 -8.32 -13.02
N ASP A 65 5.80 -9.31 -13.56
CA ASP A 65 4.53 -9.81 -13.02
C ASP A 65 4.73 -10.40 -11.62
N ASP A 66 5.79 -11.20 -11.41
CA ASP A 66 6.12 -11.76 -10.09
C ASP A 66 6.41 -10.67 -9.06
N VAL A 67 7.11 -9.60 -9.46
CA VAL A 67 7.40 -8.46 -8.57
C VAL A 67 6.13 -7.68 -8.25
N ILE A 68 5.24 -7.46 -9.21
CA ILE A 68 3.96 -6.78 -8.96
C ILE A 68 3.09 -7.62 -8.02
N ILE A 69 2.98 -8.94 -8.25
CA ILE A 69 2.24 -9.86 -7.37
C ILE A 69 2.82 -9.82 -5.96
N PHE A 70 4.15 -9.90 -5.82
CA PHE A 70 4.81 -9.80 -4.53
C PHE A 70 4.50 -8.48 -3.80
N LEU A 71 4.60 -7.34 -4.50
CA LEU A 71 4.30 -6.03 -3.91
C LEU A 71 2.82 -5.88 -3.54
N ALA A 72 1.91 -6.43 -4.34
CA ALA A 72 0.48 -6.42 -4.04
C ALA A 72 0.15 -7.29 -2.82
N LEU A 73 0.71 -8.50 -2.71
CA LEU A 73 0.56 -9.36 -1.54
C LEU A 73 1.14 -8.70 -0.28
N HIS A 74 2.34 -8.11 -0.38
CA HIS A 74 2.93 -7.36 0.72
C HIS A 74 2.06 -6.16 1.13
N GLY A 75 1.49 -5.43 0.16
CA GLY A 75 0.55 -4.35 0.42
C GLY A 75 -0.73 -4.82 1.11
N LEU A 76 -1.24 -5.99 0.74
CA LEU A 76 -2.41 -6.62 1.35
C LEU A 76 -2.14 -7.03 2.80
N ASP A 77 -0.96 -7.60 3.09
CA ASP A 77 -0.57 -7.94 4.47
C ASP A 77 -0.63 -6.71 5.38
N HIS A 78 -0.16 -5.54 4.91
CA HIS A 78 -0.28 -4.27 5.64
C HIS A 78 -1.74 -3.86 5.86
N LEU A 79 -2.61 -4.02 4.86
CA LEU A 79 -4.05 -3.74 5.02
C LEU A 79 -4.74 -4.70 6.01
N MET A 80 -4.21 -5.92 6.16
CA MET A 80 -4.68 -6.90 7.15
C MET A 80 -4.09 -6.66 8.56
N GLY A 81 -3.30 -5.60 8.77
CA GLY A 81 -2.66 -5.30 10.04
C GLY A 81 -1.44 -6.18 10.36
N LYS A 82 -0.92 -6.92 9.38
CA LYS A 82 0.35 -7.65 9.50
C LYS A 82 1.48 -6.74 9.05
N HIS A 83 2.03 -5.99 10.00
CA HIS A 83 3.23 -5.20 9.73
C HIS A 83 4.46 -6.10 9.84
N HIS A 84 5.19 -6.26 8.73
CA HIS A 84 6.59 -6.65 8.78
C HIS A 84 7.41 -5.37 8.75
N ASP A 85 8.09 -5.07 9.85
CA ASP A 85 9.05 -3.97 9.98
C ASP A 85 10.29 -4.19 9.10
#